data_AF-A0A2Z7A5T8-F1
#
_entry.id   AF-A0A2Z7A5T8-F1
#
_cell.length_a   1.000
_cell.length_b   1.000
_cell.length_c   1.000
_cell.angle_alpha   90.00
_cell.angle_beta   90.00
_cell.angle_gamma   90.00
#
_symmetry.space_group_name_H-M   'P 1'
#
loop_
_entity.id
_entity.type
_entity.pdbx_description
1 polymer ?
#
loop_
_entity_poly.entity_id
_entity_poly.type
_entity_poly.pdbx_seq_one_letter_code
_entity_poly.pdbx_strand_id
1 'polypeptide(L)'
;MDGFGLTEDDGKGKKRITEAKNHEFEDASSCENDAQPVISSGKLKCADSGSVLSGIPLLARSGETRPGVIFVFEKASLVLAKFKNSYQIINPDEHVSFMKKHNLNRSDYRPDIIHEVLVRLLDSRLNLCGGIQVVYVETIQGHLIKIEPNLCVPRTLKGFCAMMCEFC
;
A
#
# COMPACT_ATOMS: atom_id res chain seq x y z
N MET A 1 -49.45 -37.95 2.59
CA MET A 1 -47.98 -37.94 2.59
C MET A 1 -47.53 -38.50 1.24
N ASP A 2 -47.06 -37.77 0.23
CA ASP A 2 -46.83 -36.36 -0.02
C ASP A 2 -47.03 -36.16 -1.54
N GLY A 3 -47.79 -35.14 -1.93
CA GLY A 3 -48.08 -34.83 -3.32
C GLY A 3 -46.96 -33.99 -3.94
N PHE A 4 -46.50 -34.37 -5.12
CA PHE A 4 -45.58 -33.60 -5.95
C PHE A 4 -46.28 -32.34 -6.48
N GLY A 5 -45.83 -31.16 -6.01
CA GLY A 5 -46.23 -29.86 -6.53
C GLY A 5 -45.15 -29.31 -7.45
N LEU A 6 -45.42 -29.30 -8.76
CA LEU A 6 -44.77 -28.43 -9.74
C LEU A 6 -45.58 -27.15 -9.85
N THR A 7 -44.95 -26.00 -9.66
CA THR A 7 -45.41 -24.72 -10.19
C THR A 7 -44.24 -24.04 -10.86
N GLU A 8 -44.30 -23.98 -12.19
CA GLU A 8 -43.55 -23.04 -13.03
C GLU A 8 -44.19 -21.66 -12.87
N ASP A 9 -43.38 -20.63 -12.68
CA ASP A 9 -43.80 -19.25 -12.93
C ASP A 9 -42.71 -18.50 -13.68
N ASP A 10 -43.09 -18.12 -14.90
CA ASP A 10 -42.35 -17.37 -15.89
C ASP A 10 -42.16 -15.90 -15.50
N GLY A 11 -41.05 -15.34 -15.97
CA GLY A 11 -40.51 -14.08 -15.48
C GLY A 11 -41.19 -12.80 -15.96
N LYS A 12 -40.62 -11.68 -15.49
CA LYS A 12 -40.61 -10.42 -16.22
C LYS A 12 -39.65 -9.42 -15.59
N GLY A 13 -38.86 -8.75 -16.44
CA GLY A 13 -38.75 -7.30 -16.33
C GLY A 13 -37.41 -6.76 -15.86
N LYS A 14 -36.51 -6.60 -16.83
CA LYS A 14 -35.71 -5.39 -17.12
C LYS A 14 -35.73 -4.29 -16.04
N LYS A 15 -34.53 -3.87 -15.63
CA LYS A 15 -34.12 -2.45 -15.62
C LYS A 15 -32.59 -2.35 -15.62
N ARG A 16 -32.06 -1.83 -16.74
CA ARG A 16 -30.87 -0.96 -16.74
C ARG A 16 -31.12 0.15 -15.71
N ILE A 17 -30.06 0.65 -15.07
CA ILE A 17 -29.81 2.03 -14.62
C ILE A 17 -28.66 1.93 -13.60
N THR A 18 -27.42 2.29 -13.97
CA THR A 18 -26.84 3.64 -13.91
C THR A 18 -26.10 3.86 -12.59
N GLU A 19 -24.82 4.17 -12.73
CA GLU A 19 -23.96 4.96 -11.83
C GLU A 19 -24.24 4.89 -10.32
N ALA A 20 -23.40 4.16 -9.61
CA ALA A 20 -23.19 4.38 -8.19
C ALA A 20 -21.95 5.26 -7.99
N LYS A 21 -22.21 6.56 -8.12
CA LYS A 21 -21.75 7.64 -7.24
C LYS A 21 -20.25 7.67 -6.92
N ASN A 22 -19.59 8.53 -7.70
CA ASN A 22 -18.57 9.45 -7.23
C ASN A 22 -18.94 9.97 -5.83
N HIS A 23 -18.01 9.83 -4.88
CA HIS A 23 -18.04 10.60 -3.65
C HIS A 23 -16.93 11.64 -3.77
N GLU A 24 -17.34 12.85 -4.13
CA GLU A 24 -16.54 14.06 -4.01
C GLU A 24 -16.20 14.29 -2.54
N PHE A 25 -14.94 14.62 -2.24
CA PHE A 25 -14.64 15.53 -1.14
C PHE A 25 -13.39 16.35 -1.44
N GLU A 26 -13.51 17.65 -1.18
CA GLU A 26 -12.74 18.76 -1.73
C GLU A 26 -11.41 19.06 -1.02
N ASP A 27 -10.57 19.77 -1.78
CA ASP A 27 -9.29 20.38 -1.45
C ASP A 27 -9.32 21.36 -0.26
N ALA A 28 -8.26 21.33 0.56
CA ALA A 28 -7.77 22.47 1.33
C ALA A 28 -6.28 22.20 1.66
N SER A 29 -5.35 22.91 1.02
CA SER A 29 -4.85 24.24 1.41
C SER A 29 -3.59 24.16 2.29
N SER A 30 -2.55 24.82 1.78
CA SER A 30 -1.20 25.00 2.31
C SER A 30 -1.11 25.48 3.75
N CYS A 31 -0.06 25.04 4.46
CA CYS A 31 0.67 25.89 5.38
C CYS A 31 2.18 25.62 5.29
N GLU A 32 2.87 26.62 4.77
CA GLU A 32 4.32 26.81 4.83
C GLU A 32 4.74 26.88 6.30
N ASN A 33 5.88 26.28 6.65
CA ASN A 33 6.70 26.73 7.76
C ASN A 33 8.16 26.34 7.53
N ASP A 34 8.95 27.38 7.25
CA ASP A 34 10.40 27.39 7.21
C ASP A 34 11.02 26.93 8.53
N ALA A 35 11.89 25.93 8.45
CA ALA A 35 12.93 25.69 9.44
C ALA A 35 14.22 25.30 8.72
N GLN A 36 15.11 26.28 8.57
CA GLN A 36 16.47 26.09 8.03
C GLN A 36 17.32 25.22 8.97
N PRO A 37 18.22 24.38 8.42
CA PRO A 37 19.08 23.47 9.17
C PRO A 37 20.39 24.16 9.59
N VAL A 38 20.84 23.87 10.82
CA VAL A 38 22.19 24.23 11.29
C VAL A 38 22.99 22.97 11.57
N ILE A 39 23.89 22.61 10.66
CA ILE A 39 25.14 21.91 11.00
C ILE A 39 26.20 22.27 9.98
N SER A 40 27.22 22.96 10.48
CA SER A 40 28.39 23.44 9.77
C SER A 40 29.39 22.31 9.52
N SER A 41 30.13 22.48 8.42
CA SER A 41 31.54 22.10 8.25
C SER A 41 31.86 20.65 7.86
N GLY A 42 32.27 20.48 6.60
CA GLY A 42 33.08 19.35 6.17
C GLY A 42 33.03 19.08 4.67
N LYS A 43 33.74 19.87 3.86
CA LYS A 43 33.99 19.50 2.46
C LYS A 43 34.99 18.35 2.42
N LEU A 44 34.50 17.11 2.52
CA LEU A 44 35.30 15.93 2.16
C LEU A 44 35.30 15.75 0.65
N LYS A 45 36.39 16.16 0.01
CA LYS A 45 36.82 15.54 -1.25
C LYS A 45 37.41 14.18 -0.88
N CYS A 46 36.71 13.09 -1.19
CA CYS A 46 37.31 11.77 -1.19
C CYS A 46 37.91 11.52 -2.58
N ALA A 47 39.23 11.41 -2.60
CA ALA A 47 39.97 10.92 -3.75
C ALA A 47 39.50 9.52 -4.13
N ASP A 48 39.51 9.27 -5.44
CA ASP A 48 39.40 7.96 -6.05
C ASP A 48 40.58 7.08 -5.61
N SER A 49 40.29 6.06 -4.81
CA SER A 49 41.16 4.92 -4.61
C SER A 49 40.31 3.70 -4.32
N GLY A 50 40.00 2.97 -5.40
CA GLY A 50 39.29 1.70 -5.35
C GLY A 50 40.02 0.67 -4.49
N SER A 51 39.50 0.44 -3.29
CA SER A 51 39.64 -0.83 -2.58
C SER A 51 38.22 -1.37 -2.33
N VAL A 52 37.73 -2.13 -3.30
CA VAL A 52 36.49 -2.91 -3.16
C VAL A 52 36.80 -4.04 -2.17
N LEU A 53 36.56 -3.80 -0.88
CA LEU A 53 36.54 -4.88 0.11
C LEU A 53 35.36 -5.79 -0.23
N SER A 54 35.66 -7.00 -0.70
CA SER A 54 34.64 -8.01 -1.02
C SER A 54 33.81 -8.34 0.23
N GLY A 55 32.51 -8.10 0.18
CA GLY A 55 31.57 -8.51 1.24
C GLY A 55 30.79 -7.38 1.92
N ILE A 56 31.11 -6.11 1.66
CA ILE A 56 30.30 -4.98 2.13
C ILE A 56 29.31 -4.59 1.02
N PRO A 57 27.99 -4.64 1.25
CA PRO A 57 27.01 -4.18 0.26
C PRO A 57 27.25 -2.71 -0.06
N LEU A 58 27.40 -2.39 -1.35
CA LEU A 58 27.63 -1.03 -1.82
C LEU A 58 26.34 -0.22 -1.68
N LEU A 59 26.25 0.65 -0.66
CA LEU A 59 25.15 1.60 -0.54
C LEU A 59 25.11 2.48 -1.80
N ALA A 60 23.92 2.68 -2.38
CA ALA A 60 23.73 3.36 -3.65
C ALA A 60 24.37 4.76 -3.64
N ARG A 61 25.43 4.95 -4.44
CA ARG A 61 26.08 6.26 -4.63
C ARG A 61 25.27 7.03 -5.68
N SER A 62 24.86 8.24 -5.32
CA SER A 62 24.14 9.18 -6.18
C SER A 62 24.97 9.52 -7.42
N GLY A 63 24.46 9.23 -8.62
CA GLY A 63 25.03 9.71 -9.89
C GLY A 63 25.13 8.69 -11.04
N GLU A 64 24.99 7.39 -10.78
CA GLU A 64 25.06 6.35 -11.83
C GLU A 64 23.73 5.62 -11.97
N THR A 65 23.21 5.49 -13.20
CA THR A 65 22.06 4.64 -13.52
C THR A 65 22.44 3.19 -13.28
N ARG A 66 22.21 2.69 -12.06
CA ARG A 66 22.49 1.30 -11.72
C ARG A 66 21.36 0.43 -12.26
N PRO A 67 21.68 -0.73 -12.85
CA PRO A 67 20.65 -1.70 -13.18
C PRO A 67 19.94 -2.13 -11.90
N GLY A 68 18.62 -2.09 -11.90
CA GLY A 68 17.82 -2.48 -10.74
C GLY A 68 16.39 -2.80 -11.13
N VAL A 69 15.67 -3.41 -10.20
CA VAL A 69 14.31 -3.91 -10.40
C VAL A 69 13.31 -2.90 -9.83
N ILE A 70 12.21 -2.73 -10.54
CA ILE A 70 11.03 -1.98 -10.09
C ILE A 70 9.93 -3.00 -9.84
N PHE A 71 9.32 -2.94 -8.66
CA PHE A 71 8.16 -3.77 -8.33
C PHE A 71 6.89 -2.93 -8.43
N VAL A 72 5.85 -3.52 -9.01
CA VAL A 72 4.52 -2.90 -9.11
C VAL A 72 3.50 -3.90 -8.59
N PHE A 73 2.81 -3.53 -7.51
CA PHE A 73 1.72 -4.31 -6.94
C PHE A 73 0.39 -3.69 -7.37
N GLU A 74 -0.24 -4.30 -8.36
CA GLU A 74 -1.57 -3.89 -8.84
C GLU A 74 -2.67 -4.44 -7.93
N LYS A 75 -3.78 -3.69 -7.81
CA LYS A 75 -4.99 -4.11 -7.09
C LYS A 75 -4.70 -4.58 -5.65
N ALA A 76 -3.82 -3.89 -4.95
CA ALA A 76 -3.55 -4.16 -3.54
C ALA A 76 -4.80 -3.90 -2.69
N SER A 77 -5.15 -4.87 -1.86
CA SER A 77 -6.34 -4.86 -1.00
C SER A 77 -6.21 -3.91 0.21
N LEU A 78 -5.87 -2.65 -0.05
CA LEU A 78 -5.84 -1.57 0.91
C LEU A 78 -7.08 -0.69 0.68
N VAL A 79 -8.08 -0.86 1.54
CA VAL A 79 -9.34 -0.12 1.44
C VAL A 79 -9.52 0.75 2.67
N LEU A 80 -9.58 2.05 2.44
CA LEU A 80 -9.88 3.05 3.43
C LEU A 80 -11.38 3.07 3.68
N ALA A 81 -11.79 2.96 4.94
CA ALA A 81 -13.18 3.10 5.31
C ALA A 81 -13.32 3.87 6.62
N LYS A 82 -14.43 4.59 6.75
CA LYS A 82 -14.80 5.25 7.98
C LYS A 82 -15.34 4.23 8.98
N PHE A 83 -14.56 3.93 10.01
CA PHE A 83 -14.97 3.04 11.09
C PHE A 83 -15.17 3.85 12.38
N LYS A 84 -16.42 3.87 12.87
CA LYS A 84 -16.85 4.72 13.99
C LYS A 84 -16.59 6.20 13.68
N ASN A 85 -15.50 6.76 14.21
CA ASN A 85 -15.14 8.17 14.08
C ASN A 85 -13.71 8.39 13.55
N SER A 86 -13.07 7.34 13.03
CA SER A 86 -11.75 7.43 12.39
C SER A 86 -11.75 6.69 11.05
N TYR A 87 -10.89 7.14 10.15
CA TYR A 87 -10.57 6.38 8.95
C TYR A 87 -9.58 5.29 9.31
N GLN A 88 -9.82 4.08 8.79
CA GLN A 88 -8.95 2.92 9.01
C GLN A 88 -8.96 2.05 7.76
N ILE A 89 -7.84 1.36 7.52
CA ILE A 89 -7.79 0.30 6.53
C ILE A 89 -8.66 -0.88 7.02
N ILE A 90 -9.56 -1.37 6.16
CA ILE A 90 -10.41 -2.50 6.49
C ILE A 90 -9.56 -3.77 6.62
N ASN A 91 -9.69 -4.42 7.78
CA ASN A 91 -9.05 -5.68 8.09
C ASN A 91 -10.14 -6.64 8.58
N PRO A 92 -10.27 -7.85 8.03
CA PRO A 92 -11.33 -8.78 8.39
C PRO A 92 -11.22 -9.31 9.82
N ASP A 93 -10.05 -9.25 10.44
CA ASP A 93 -9.88 -9.71 11.82
C ASP A 93 -10.37 -8.66 12.84
N GLU A 94 -10.11 -7.38 12.59
CA GLU A 94 -10.49 -6.28 13.48
C GLU A 94 -11.89 -5.72 13.16
N HIS A 95 -12.31 -5.76 11.90
CA HIS A 95 -13.53 -5.09 11.41
C HIS A 95 -14.68 -6.05 11.03
N VAL A 96 -14.73 -7.26 11.63
CA VAL A 96 -15.76 -8.29 11.37
C VAL A 96 -17.18 -7.73 11.43
N SER A 97 -17.50 -6.94 12.46
CA SER A 97 -18.85 -6.38 12.66
C SER A 97 -19.21 -5.32 11.62
N PHE A 98 -18.23 -4.57 11.12
CA PHE A 98 -18.45 -3.60 10.03
C PHE A 98 -18.71 -4.33 8.72
N MET A 99 -17.92 -5.35 8.40
CA MET A 99 -18.07 -6.15 7.18
C MET A 99 -19.43 -6.84 7.12
N LYS A 100 -19.92 -7.39 8.25
CA LYS A 100 -21.26 -7.99 8.34
C LYS A 100 -22.39 -6.99 8.08
N LYS A 101 -22.25 -5.74 8.52
CA LYS A 101 -23.27 -4.69 8.28
C LYS A 101 -23.32 -4.24 6.83
N HIS A 102 -22.17 -4.21 6.16
CA HIS A 102 -22.02 -3.75 4.78
C HIS A 102 -22.03 -4.90 3.76
N ASN A 103 -22.30 -6.14 4.17
CA ASN A 103 -22.28 -7.34 3.34
C ASN A 103 -20.96 -7.50 2.54
N LEU A 104 -19.83 -7.18 3.17
CA LEU A 104 -18.50 -7.29 2.57
C LEU A 104 -17.91 -8.68 2.83
N ASN A 105 -17.26 -9.27 1.82
CA ASN A 105 -16.64 -10.59 1.95
C ASN A 105 -15.25 -10.49 2.57
N ARG A 106 -14.90 -11.43 3.45
CA ARG A 106 -13.55 -11.50 4.06
C ARG A 106 -12.43 -11.71 3.04
N SER A 107 -12.71 -12.40 1.94
CA SER A 107 -11.72 -12.75 0.92
C SER A 107 -11.20 -11.52 0.17
N ASP A 108 -12.03 -10.49 0.01
CA ASP A 108 -11.73 -9.31 -0.80
C ASP A 108 -10.92 -8.26 -0.03
N TYR A 109 -10.85 -8.36 1.30
CA TYR A 109 -10.16 -7.42 2.17
C TYR A 109 -9.02 -8.13 2.90
N ARG A 110 -7.85 -8.21 2.29
CA ARG A 110 -6.66 -8.91 2.78
C ARG A 110 -5.42 -8.01 2.76
N PRO A 111 -5.34 -7.01 3.66
CA PRO A 111 -4.17 -6.14 3.77
C PRO A 111 -2.91 -6.89 4.24
N ASP A 112 -3.07 -8.08 4.83
CA ASP A 112 -1.98 -8.95 5.27
C ASP A 112 -1.10 -9.45 4.11
N ILE A 113 -1.68 -9.64 2.93
CA ILE A 113 -0.93 -10.11 1.75
C ILE A 113 0.11 -9.07 1.35
N ILE A 114 -0.30 -7.81 1.19
CA ILE A 114 0.61 -6.74 0.78
C ILE A 114 1.60 -6.40 1.91
N HIS A 115 1.16 -6.43 3.17
CA HIS A 115 2.02 -6.24 4.33
C HIS A 115 3.19 -7.22 4.31
N GLU A 116 2.89 -8.51 4.22
CA GLU A 116 3.89 -9.57 4.28
C GLU A 116 4.83 -9.52 3.07
N VAL A 117 4.29 -9.24 1.88
CA VAL A 117 5.10 -9.08 0.67
C VAL A 117 6.07 -7.91 0.82
N LEU A 118 5.62 -6.75 1.29
CA LEU A 118 6.49 -5.57 1.46
C LEU A 118 7.56 -5.81 2.52
N VAL A 119 7.21 -6.43 3.65
CA VAL A 119 8.18 -6.78 4.69
C VAL A 119 9.25 -7.71 4.13
N ARG A 120 8.86 -8.78 3.42
CA ARG A 120 9.82 -9.73 2.82
C ARG A 120 10.64 -9.12 1.69
N LEU A 121 10.03 -8.24 0.90
CA LEU A 121 10.69 -7.61 -0.23
C LEU A 121 11.78 -6.64 0.24
N LEU A 122 11.49 -5.82 1.24
CA LEU A 122 12.44 -4.84 1.78
C LEU A 122 13.51 -5.48 2.66
N ASP A 123 13.24 -6.64 3.26
CA ASP A 123 14.26 -7.46 3.94
C ASP A 123 15.10 -8.33 3.00
N SER A 124 14.70 -8.41 1.72
CA SER A 124 15.38 -9.29 0.79
C SER A 124 16.83 -8.89 0.58
N ARG A 125 17.70 -9.87 0.30
CA ARG A 125 19.09 -9.61 -0.11
C ARG A 125 19.16 -8.65 -1.30
N LEU A 126 18.15 -8.68 -2.18
CA LEU A 126 18.06 -7.78 -3.33
C LEU A 126 17.96 -6.32 -2.88
N ASN A 127 17.16 -6.01 -1.86
CA ASN A 127 17.09 -4.67 -1.31
C ASN A 127 18.38 -4.27 -0.60
N LEU A 128 18.95 -5.18 0.21
CA LEU A 128 20.20 -4.95 0.95
C LEU A 128 21.40 -4.68 0.03
N CYS A 129 21.40 -5.24 -1.18
CA CYS A 129 22.41 -4.99 -2.20
C CYS A 129 22.14 -3.73 -3.05
N GLY A 130 21.07 -2.98 -2.76
CA GLY A 130 20.68 -1.79 -3.53
C GLY A 130 20.14 -2.11 -4.93
N GLY A 131 19.62 -3.32 -5.15
CA GLY A 131 19.09 -3.77 -6.44
C GLY A 131 17.62 -3.41 -6.67
N ILE A 132 16.89 -3.00 -5.63
CA ILE A 132 15.52 -2.49 -5.75
C ILE A 132 15.60 -0.97 -5.91
N GLN A 133 15.08 -0.45 -7.03
CA GLN A 133 15.06 0.99 -7.29
C GLN A 133 13.88 1.65 -6.59
N VAL A 134 12.68 1.10 -6.78
CA VAL A 134 11.42 1.62 -6.23
C VAL A 134 10.38 0.51 -6.21
N VAL A 135 9.45 0.61 -5.27
CA VAL A 135 8.27 -0.25 -5.17
C VAL A 135 7.03 0.62 -5.32
N TYR A 136 6.13 0.26 -6.22
CA TYR A 136 4.84 0.89 -6.40
C TYR A 136 3.73 -0.03 -5.91
N VAL A 137 2.76 0.54 -5.21
CA VAL A 137 1.56 -0.16 -4.75
C VAL A 137 0.36 0.62 -5.23
N GLU A 138 -0.39 0.03 -6.16
CA GLU A 138 -1.68 0.55 -6.60
C GLU A 138 -2.78 -0.15 -5.80
N THR A 139 -3.52 0.63 -5.01
CA THR A 139 -4.65 0.12 -4.23
C THR A 139 -5.84 -0.19 -5.14
N ILE A 140 -6.76 -1.04 -4.70
CA ILE A 140 -8.02 -1.29 -5.43
C ILE A 140 -8.89 -0.03 -5.61
N GLN A 141 -8.64 1.02 -4.82
CA GLN A 141 -9.31 2.31 -4.92
C GLN A 141 -8.63 3.29 -5.90
N GLY A 142 -7.49 2.90 -6.50
CA GLY A 142 -6.77 3.70 -7.49
C GLY A 142 -5.65 4.59 -6.92
N HIS A 143 -5.38 4.56 -5.61
CA HIS A 143 -4.24 5.27 -5.02
C HIS A 143 -2.93 4.58 -5.40
N LEU A 144 -2.01 5.32 -6.02
CA LEU A 144 -0.66 4.85 -6.36
C LEU A 144 0.35 5.34 -5.33
N ILE A 145 0.89 4.43 -4.54
CA ILE A 145 1.83 4.71 -3.46
C ILE A 145 3.23 4.34 -3.91
N LYS A 146 4.16 5.30 -3.83
CA LYS A 146 5.59 5.08 -4.07
C LYS A 146 6.29 4.76 -2.74
N ILE A 147 6.91 3.59 -2.67
CA ILE A 147 7.67 3.12 -1.52
C ILE A 147 9.16 3.13 -1.87
N GLU A 148 9.92 3.90 -1.11
CA GLU A 148 11.38 3.94 -1.21
C GLU A 148 12.00 2.69 -0.56
N PRO A 149 13.09 2.13 -1.13
CA PRO A 149 13.74 0.93 -0.63
C PRO A 149 14.32 1.07 0.78
N ASN A 150 14.56 2.31 1.23
CA ASN A 150 15.06 2.63 2.57
C ASN A 150 13.95 2.72 3.64
N LEU A 151 12.68 2.58 3.26
CA LEU A 151 11.55 2.64 4.19
C LEU A 151 11.54 1.40 5.11
N CYS A 152 11.35 1.63 6.41
CA CYS A 152 11.10 0.55 7.35
C CYS A 152 9.59 0.30 7.49
N VAL A 153 9.12 -0.84 6.97
CA VAL A 153 7.71 -1.24 7.08
C VAL A 153 7.47 -1.87 8.46
N PRO A 154 6.39 -1.47 9.18
CA PRO A 154 6.08 -2.04 10.49
C PRO A 154 5.91 -3.55 10.43
N ARG A 155 6.47 -4.28 11.39
CA ARG A 155 6.37 -5.75 11.47
C ARG A 155 4.98 -6.24 11.85
N THR A 156 4.18 -5.40 12.48
CA THR A 156 2.81 -5.73 12.87
C THR A 156 1.82 -5.25 11.81
N LEU A 157 0.86 -6.09 11.46
CA LEU A 157 -0.20 -5.73 10.50
C LEU A 157 -0.96 -4.48 10.94
N LYS A 158 -1.26 -4.36 12.24
CA LYS A 158 -1.94 -3.19 12.80
C LYS A 158 -1.15 -1.89 12.61
N GLY A 159 0.16 -1.93 12.85
CA GLY A 159 1.04 -0.78 12.62
C GLY A 159 1.14 -0.42 11.13
N PHE A 160 1.20 -1.44 10.27
CA PHE A 160 1.18 -1.26 8.83
C PHE A 160 -0.13 -0.63 8.34
N CYS A 161 -1.29 -1.12 8.77
CA CYS A 161 -2.58 -0.56 8.41
C CYS A 161 -2.73 0.89 8.89
N ALA A 162 -2.25 1.22 10.09
CA ALA A 162 -2.25 2.59 10.59
C ALA A 162 -1.34 3.50 9.75
N MET A 163 -0.14 3.03 9.40
CA MET A 163 0.76 3.76 8.51
C MET A 163 0.12 4.00 7.13
N MET A 164 -0.43 2.95 6.51
CA MET A 164 -1.04 3.04 5.18
C MET A 164 -2.32 3.88 5.16
N CYS A 165 -3.02 4.02 6.29
CA CYS A 165 -4.19 4.88 6.41
C CYS A 165 -3.88 6.36 6.15
N GLU A 166 -2.65 6.82 6.40
CA GLU A 166 -2.23 8.21 6.15
C GLU A 166 -1.84 8.45 4.67
N PHE A 167 -1.58 7.37 3.92
CA PHE A 167 -1.13 7.42 2.53
C PHE A 167 -2.21 7.02 1.52
N CYS A 168 -3.35 6.48 1.99
CA CYS A 168 -4.52 6.12 1.19
C CYS A 168 -5.58 7.21 1.32
#